data_AF-A0A9D9CN97-F1
#
_entry.id   AF-A0A9D9CN97-F1
#
_cell.length_a   1.000
_cell.length_b   1.000
_cell.length_c   1.000
_cell.angle_alpha   90.00
_cell.angle_beta   90.00
_cell.angle_gamma   90.00
#
_symmetry.space_group_name_H-M   'P 1'
#
loop_
_entity.id
_entity.type
_entity.pdbx_description
1 polymer ?
#
loop_
_entity_poly.entity_id
_entity_poly.type
_entity_poly.pdbx_seq_one_letter_code
_entity_poly.pdbx_strand_id
1 'polypeptide(L)'
;MSVLTIVILTLLAIALIVFFYYVPFLLWVSAKVSGVSISLIQLFLMRIRKVPPYKIVACMIEAHKAGLNDVKRDGLEAHYLAGGNIERVVHALVSANKANIDLS
;
A
#
# COMPACT_ATOMS: atom_id res chain seq x y z
N MET A 1 9.85 39.59 -12.07
CA MET A 1 10.25 38.46 -11.20
C MET A 1 11.74 38.27 -11.31
N SER A 2 12.48 38.22 -10.21
CA SER A 2 13.92 38.00 -10.27
C SER A 2 14.22 36.57 -10.76
N VAL A 3 15.29 36.41 -11.54
CA VAL A 3 15.72 35.12 -12.10
C VAL A 3 15.84 34.05 -11.01
N LEU A 4 16.28 34.45 -9.82
CA LEU A 4 16.41 33.59 -8.65
C LEU A 4 15.06 33.02 -8.18
N THR A 5 13.98 33.82 -8.19
CA THR A 5 12.63 33.33 -7.86
C THR A 5 12.12 32.34 -8.90
N ILE A 6 12.42 32.55 -10.19
CA ILE A 6 12.02 31.64 -11.27
C ILE A 6 12.74 30.29 -11.12
N VAL A 7 14.04 30.30 -10.80
CA VAL A 7 14.83 29.07 -10.56
C VAL A 7 14.29 28.28 -9.35
N ILE A 8 13.98 28.96 -8.24
CA ILE A 8 13.41 28.30 -7.05
C ILE A 8 12.04 27.68 -7.36
N LEU A 9 11.15 28.42 -8.02
CA LEU A 9 9.83 27.92 -8.40
C LEU A 9 9.92 26.70 -9.31
N THR A 10 10.86 26.73 -10.26
CA THR A 10 11.10 25.61 -11.19
C THR A 10 11.61 24.37 -10.44
N LEU A 11 12.58 24.54 -9.53
CA LEU A 11 13.08 23.45 -8.68
C LEU A 11 11.98 22.86 -7.79
N LEU A 12 11.15 23.71 -7.20
CA LEU A 12 10.03 23.28 -6.37
C LEU A 12 9.00 22.49 -7.18
N ALA A 13 8.66 22.96 -8.38
CA ALA A 13 7.75 22.27 -9.28
C ALA A 13 8.29 20.89 -9.68
N ILE A 14 9.58 20.79 -10.03
CA ILE A 14 10.22 19.51 -10.36
C ILE A 14 10.21 18.57 -9.16
N ALA A 15 10.59 19.04 -7.98
CA ALA A 15 10.58 18.24 -6.76
C ALA A 15 9.17 17.72 -6.43
N LEU A 16 8.14 18.55 -6.64
CA LEU A 16 6.76 18.16 -6.43
C LEU A 16 6.28 17.12 -7.44
N ILE A 17 6.62 17.27 -8.73
CA ILE A 17 6.31 16.26 -9.77
C ILE A 17 6.98 14.92 -9.44
N VAL A 18 8.26 14.95 -9.06
CA VAL A 18 9.00 13.74 -8.64
C VAL A 18 8.32 13.12 -7.42
N PHE A 19 7.97 13.91 -6.41
CA PHE A 19 7.28 13.42 -5.23
C PHE A 19 5.95 12.72 -5.57
N PHE A 20 5.11 13.36 -6.39
CA PHE A 20 3.83 12.77 -6.84
C PHE A 20 4.00 11.54 -7.75
N TYR A 21 5.09 11.44 -8.50
CA TYR A 21 5.41 10.24 -9.28
C TYR A 21 5.88 9.07 -8.40
N TYR A 22 6.65 9.36 -7.35
CA TYR A 22 7.21 8.35 -6.46
C TYR A 22 6.25 7.88 -5.37
N VAL A 23 5.35 8.74 -4.91
CA VAL A 23 4.37 8.39 -3.88
C VAL A 23 3.05 8.03 -4.56
N PRO A 24 2.56 6.78 -4.42
CA PRO A 24 1.27 6.38 -4.99
C PRO A 24 0.12 6.99 -4.18
N PHE A 25 -0.10 8.30 -4.34
CA PHE A 25 -1.10 9.07 -3.60
C PHE A 25 -2.52 8.53 -3.80
N LEU A 26 -2.87 8.15 -5.03
CA LEU A 26 -4.18 7.55 -5.33
C LEU A 26 -4.40 6.25 -4.54
N LEU A 27 -3.37 5.40 -4.44
CA LEU A 27 -3.44 4.14 -3.71
C LEU A 27 -3.66 4.37 -2.21
N TRP A 28 -3.01 5.40 -1.66
CA TRP A 28 -3.20 5.79 -0.26
C TRP A 28 -4.63 6.22 0.02
N VAL A 29 -5.23 7.02 -0.87
CA VAL A 29 -6.63 7.41 -0.76
C VAL A 29 -7.55 6.19 -0.83
N SER A 30 -7.31 5.25 -1.76
CA SER A 30 -8.09 4.01 -1.86
C SER A 30 -8.02 3.16 -0.58
N ALA A 31 -6.85 3.07 0.05
CA ALA A 31 -6.68 2.37 1.32
C ALA A 31 -7.48 3.06 2.45
N LYS A 32 -7.37 4.39 2.55
CA LYS A 32 -8.05 5.21 3.56
C LYS A 32 -9.58 5.08 3.47
N VAL A 33 -10.14 5.19 2.26
CA VAL A 33 -11.58 5.05 2.00
C VAL A 33 -12.08 3.64 2.32
N SER A 34 -11.21 2.63 2.18
CA SER A 34 -11.53 1.24 2.50
C SER A 34 -11.37 0.89 3.98
N GLY A 35 -11.09 1.87 4.87
CA GLY A 35 -10.89 1.63 6.30
C GLY A 35 -9.50 1.14 6.68
N VAL A 36 -8.59 0.98 5.70
CA VAL A 36 -7.23 0.48 5.92
C VAL A 36 -6.27 1.64 6.16
N SER A 37 -5.77 1.77 7.40
CA SER A 37 -4.83 2.82 7.80
C SER A 37 -3.39 2.50 7.41
N ILE A 38 -2.98 2.93 6.21
CA ILE A 38 -1.57 2.85 5.75
C ILE A 38 -1.00 4.26 5.62
N SER A 39 0.26 4.44 6.04
CA SER A 39 0.96 5.72 5.89
C SER A 39 1.53 5.89 4.48
N LEU A 40 1.56 7.13 3.95
CA LEU A 40 2.23 7.44 2.67
C LEU A 40 3.71 7.04 2.70
N ILE A 41 4.37 7.29 3.83
CA ILE A 41 5.78 6.90 4.09
C ILE A 41 5.94 5.38 3.94
N GLN A 42 5.01 4.59 4.46
CA GLN A 42 5.02 3.14 4.36
C GLN A 42 4.90 2.63 2.91
N LEU A 43 4.05 3.25 2.10
CA LEU A 43 3.94 2.94 0.66
C LEU A 43 5.22 3.28 -0.10
N PHE A 44 5.90 4.35 0.32
CA PHE A 44 7.19 4.73 -0.21
C PHE A 44 8.29 3.72 0.18
N LEU A 45 8.34 3.29 1.44
CA LEU A 45 9.27 2.24 1.90
C LEU A 45 9.08 0.91 1.17
N MET A 46 7.84 0.52 0.85
CA MET A 46 7.56 -0.66 0.03
C MET A 46 8.27 -0.60 -1.32
N ARG A 47 8.22 0.57 -1.98
CA ARG A 47 8.89 0.79 -3.28
C ARG A 47 10.41 0.63 -3.15
N ILE A 48 11.01 1.15 -2.07
CA ILE A 48 12.45 0.98 -1.78
C ILE A 48 12.80 -0.50 -1.58
N ARG A 49 11.97 -1.25 -0.84
CA ARG A 49 12.16 -2.69 -0.59
C ARG A 49 11.80 -3.57 -1.80
N LYS A 50 11.53 -2.99 -2.97
CA LYS A 50 11.07 -3.66 -4.21
C LYS A 50 9.79 -4.49 -4.01
N VAL A 51 8.95 -4.10 -3.06
CA VAL A 51 7.65 -4.72 -2.81
C VAL A 51 6.56 -3.91 -3.53
N PRO A 52 5.68 -4.53 -4.33
CA PRO A 52 4.63 -3.81 -5.05
C PRO A 52 3.53 -3.36 -4.08
N PRO A 53 3.42 -2.05 -3.77
CA PRO A 53 2.46 -1.56 -2.78
C PRO A 53 1.01 -1.81 -3.23
N TYR A 54 0.76 -1.80 -4.54
CA TYR A 54 -0.57 -2.03 -5.12
C TYR A 54 -1.17 -3.38 -4.69
N LYS A 55 -0.38 -4.46 -4.78
CA LYS A 55 -0.85 -5.80 -4.42
C LYS A 55 -1.15 -5.93 -2.93
N ILE A 56 -0.27 -5.37 -2.08
CA ILE A 56 -0.43 -5.45 -0.63
C ILE A 56 -1.65 -4.65 -0.17
N VAL A 57 -1.84 -3.44 -0.69
CA VAL A 57 -3.03 -2.63 -0.39
C VAL A 57 -4.29 -3.35 -0.83
N ALA A 58 -4.34 -3.93 -2.03
CA ALA A 58 -5.51 -4.67 -2.51
C ALA A 58 -5.84 -5.87 -1.59
N CYS A 59 -4.83 -6.67 -1.25
CA CYS A 59 -4.95 -7.79 -0.31
C CYS A 59 -5.44 -7.34 1.08
N MET A 60 -4.91 -6.25 1.61
CA MET A 60 -5.34 -5.70 2.89
C MET A 60 -6.79 -5.21 2.86
N ILE A 61 -7.20 -4.55 1.78
CA ILE A 61 -8.58 -4.10 1.61
C ILE A 61 -9.53 -5.29 1.58
N GLU A 62 -9.16 -6.37 0.89
CA GLU A 62 -9.97 -7.58 0.83
C GLU A 62 -10.08 -8.28 2.19
N ALA A 63 -8.96 -8.43 2.90
CA ALA A 63 -8.93 -8.98 4.25
C ALA A 63 -9.77 -8.15 5.22
N HIS A 64 -9.62 -6.83 5.21
CA HIS A 64 -10.38 -5.93 6.08
C HIS A 64 -11.88 -5.97 5.78
N LYS A 65 -12.28 -5.99 4.50
CA LYS A 65 -13.68 -6.16 4.10
C LYS A 65 -14.26 -7.52 4.53
N ALA A 66 -13.44 -8.54 4.63
CA ALA A 66 -13.84 -9.84 5.14
C ALA A 66 -13.88 -9.91 6.68
N GLY A 67 -13.50 -8.84 7.41
CA GLY A 67 -13.45 -8.85 8.87
C GLY A 67 -12.16 -9.44 9.45
N LEU A 68 -11.16 -9.72 8.61
CA LEU A 68 -9.86 -10.27 9.03
C LEU A 68 -8.93 -9.15 9.50
N ASN A 69 -9.11 -8.70 10.75
CA ASN A 69 -8.32 -7.61 11.34
C ASN A 69 -6.91 -8.03 11.76
N ASP A 70 -6.64 -9.34 11.89
CA ASP A 70 -5.32 -9.88 12.21
C ASP A 70 -4.33 -9.84 11.04
N VAL A 71 -4.82 -9.60 9.81
CA VAL A 71 -3.96 -9.51 8.63
C VAL A 71 -3.20 -8.18 8.61
N LYS A 72 -1.96 -8.22 9.11
CA LYS A 72 -1.06 -7.08 9.15
C LYS A 72 -0.29 -6.90 7.85
N ARG A 73 -0.05 -5.64 7.50
CA ARG A 73 0.77 -5.23 6.35
C ARG A 73 2.15 -5.89 6.35
N ASP A 74 2.84 -5.83 7.49
CA ASP A 74 4.22 -6.33 7.63
C ASP A 74 4.29 -7.86 7.39
N GLY A 75 3.24 -8.60 7.76
CA GLY A 75 3.13 -10.03 7.49
C GLY A 75 2.98 -10.32 6.00
N LEU A 76 2.13 -9.56 5.29
CA LEU A 76 1.97 -9.68 3.84
C LEU A 76 3.25 -9.29 3.10
N GLU A 77 3.94 -8.23 3.54
CA GLU A 77 5.25 -7.83 3.01
C GLU A 77 6.30 -8.91 3.21
N ALA A 78 6.40 -9.48 4.43
CA ALA A 78 7.33 -10.56 4.72
C ALA A 78 7.05 -11.80 3.87
N HIS A 79 5.77 -12.17 3.71
CA HIS A 79 5.37 -13.30 2.88
C HIS A 79 5.71 -13.08 1.40
N TYR A 80 5.51 -11.85 0.89
CA TYR A 80 5.93 -11.49 -0.47
C TYR A 80 7.44 -11.58 -0.66
N LEU A 81 8.20 -11.04 0.29
CA LEU A 81 9.67 -11.06 0.25
C LEU A 81 10.23 -12.49 0.37
N ALA A 82 9.50 -13.40 1.04
CA ALA A 82 9.80 -14.82 1.06
C ALA A 82 9.45 -15.55 -0.26
N GLY A 83 8.94 -14.84 -1.27
CA GLY A 83 8.51 -15.41 -2.55
C GLY A 83 7.11 -16.04 -2.53
N GLY A 84 6.35 -15.81 -1.46
CA GLY A 84 4.99 -16.32 -1.30
C GLY A 84 3.95 -15.56 -2.14
N ASN A 85 2.83 -16.22 -2.42
CA ASN A 85 1.72 -15.64 -3.17
C ASN A 85 0.67 -15.07 -2.20
N ILE A 86 0.78 -13.77 -1.92
CA ILE A 86 -0.11 -13.04 -1.01
C ILE A 86 -1.58 -13.16 -1.43
N GLU A 87 -1.87 -13.03 -2.72
CA GLU A 87 -3.24 -13.00 -3.25
C GLU A 87 -3.95 -14.33 -2.96
N ARG A 88 -3.28 -15.47 -3.19
CA ARG A 88 -3.83 -16.79 -2.89
C ARG A 88 -4.09 -17.00 -1.40
N VAL A 89 -3.17 -16.55 -0.55
CA VAL A 89 -3.33 -16.68 0.91
C VAL A 89 -4.52 -15.85 1.40
N VAL A 90 -4.61 -14.59 0.99
CA VAL A 90 -5.72 -13.72 1.40
C VAL A 90 -7.05 -14.24 0.87
N HIS A 91 -7.14 -14.65 -0.39
CA HIS A 91 -8.37 -15.26 -0.91
C HIS A 91 -8.78 -16.51 -0.14
N ALA A 92 -7.82 -17.37 0.23
CA ALA A 92 -8.11 -18.57 1.04
C ALA A 92 -8.64 -18.19 2.42
N LEU A 93 -8.02 -17.22 3.10
CA LEU A 93 -8.48 -16.71 4.40
C LEU A 93 -9.87 -16.08 4.31
N VAL A 94 -10.13 -15.29 3.27
CA VAL A 94 -11.43 -14.64 3.02
C VAL A 94 -12.51 -15.69 2.77
N SER A 95 -12.21 -16.73 1.98
CA SER A 95 -13.12 -17.85 1.74
C SER A 95 -13.39 -18.67 3.00
N ALA A 96 -12.36 -18.97 3.79
CA ALA A 96 -12.50 -19.67 5.06
C ALA A 96 -13.37 -18.89 6.05
N ASN A 97 -13.14 -17.58 6.18
CA ASN A 97 -13.93 -16.72 7.06
C ASN A 97 -15.39 -16.62 6.60
N LYS A 98 -15.64 -16.51 5.29
CA LYS A 98 -17.01 -16.56 4.74
C LYS A 98 -17.70 -17.90 4.97
N ALA A 99 -16.94 -18.99 4.98
CA ALA A 99 -17.43 -20.34 5.27
C ALA A 99 -17.56 -20.65 6.77
N ASN A 100 -17.26 -19.68 7.65
CA ASN A 100 -17.23 -19.86 9.11
C ASN A 100 -16.28 -20.99 9.57
N ILE A 101 -15.23 -21.25 8.78
CA ILE A 101 -14.19 -22.21 9.16
C ILE A 101 -13.25 -21.47 10.11
N ASP A 102 -13.15 -21.96 11.35
CA ASP A 102 -12.22 -21.43 12.34
C ASP A 102 -10.79 -21.52 11.79
N LEU A 103 -10.16 -20.36 11.63
CA LEU A 103 -8.78 -20.23 11.20
C LEU A 103 -7.90 -20.39 12.44
N SER A 104 -7.81 -21.64 12.91
CA SER A 104 -7.06 -22.05 14.11
C SER A 104 -5.55 -21.86 13.97
#